data_AF-A0A0A2L8E3-F1
#
_entry.id   AF-A0A0A2L8E3-F1
#
_cell.length_a   1.000
_cell.length_b   1.000
_cell.length_c   1.000
_cell.angle_alpha   90.00
_cell.angle_beta   90.00
_cell.angle_gamma   90.00
#
_symmetry.space_group_name_H-M   'P 1'
#
loop_
_entity.id
_entity.type
_entity.pdbx_description
1 polymer ?
#
loop_
_entity_poly.entity_id
_entity_poly.type
_entity_poly.pdbx_seq_one_letter_code
_entity_poly.pdbx_strand_id
1 'polypeptide(L)'
;MPKDEIMFQIISDLYLESPAAYDVYKVNPKAPYLALLGDIGYVKDEGLFHFLCRQLENFRIVFLVLGNHEAYHSSWPETKSAVNEFKSRIDGTRGSSETLGKLVILDQTRYDILPRITVLGCTLFSRVA
;
A
#
# COMPACT_ATOMS: atom_id res chain seq x y z
N MET A 1 13.40 -17.01 -23.82
CA MET A 1 12.47 -16.00 -23.28
C MET A 1 12.65 -16.00 -21.77
N PRO A 2 13.03 -14.89 -21.11
CA PRO A 2 12.97 -14.85 -19.66
C PRO A 2 11.52 -15.13 -19.26
N LYS A 3 11.29 -16.03 -18.30
CA LYS A 3 9.99 -16.09 -17.64
C LYS A 3 9.75 -14.72 -17.02
N ASP A 4 8.59 -14.11 -17.25
CA ASP A 4 8.15 -12.97 -16.45
C ASP A 4 8.01 -13.47 -15.01
N GLU A 5 9.10 -13.40 -14.25
CA GLU A 5 9.18 -13.91 -12.89
C GLU A 5 8.47 -12.91 -11.99
N ILE A 6 7.25 -13.25 -11.58
CA ILE A 6 6.47 -12.46 -10.65
C ILE A 6 7.07 -12.65 -9.26
N MET A 7 7.80 -11.63 -8.81
CA MET A 7 8.35 -11.57 -7.46
C MET A 7 7.64 -10.47 -6.67
N PHE A 8 7.27 -10.80 -5.44
CA PHE A 8 6.74 -9.84 -4.48
C PHE A 8 7.78 -9.62 -3.38
N GLN A 9 7.98 -8.35 -3.02
CA GLN A 9 8.60 -7.97 -1.76
C GLN A 9 7.47 -7.75 -0.76
N ILE A 10 7.46 -8.49 0.33
CA ILE A 10 6.41 -8.44 1.35
C ILE A 10 6.98 -7.78 2.61
N ILE A 11 6.26 -6.80 3.14
CA ILE A 11 6.60 -6.06 4.35
C ILE A 11 5.29 -5.82 5.13
N SER A 12 5.35 -5.89 6.46
CA SER A 12 4.22 -5.70 7.37
C SER A 12 4.76 -5.18 8.70
N ASP A 13 3.88 -4.67 9.57
CA ASP A 13 4.17 -4.38 10.98
C ASP A 13 5.39 -3.44 11.16
N LEU A 14 5.43 -2.37 10.36
CA LEU A 14 6.52 -1.38 10.41
C LEU A 14 6.36 -0.37 11.54
N TYR A 15 5.12 -0.05 11.92
CA TYR A 15 4.79 0.93 12.97
C TYR A 15 5.54 2.27 12.82
N LEU A 16 5.53 2.84 11.61
CA LEU A 16 6.31 4.04 11.29
C LEU A 16 5.85 5.30 12.05
N GLU A 17 4.74 5.25 12.77
CA GLU A 17 4.22 6.31 13.62
C GLU A 17 5.02 6.52 14.93
N SER A 18 5.71 5.50 15.45
CA SER A 18 6.22 5.51 16.83
C SER A 18 7.54 4.74 17.02
N PRO A 19 8.68 5.44 17.11
CA PRO A 19 8.85 6.86 16.81
C PRO A 19 8.58 7.16 15.34
N ALA A 20 8.18 8.40 15.02
CA ALA A 20 7.91 8.81 13.64
C ALA A 20 9.15 8.54 12.76
N ALA A 21 8.98 7.61 11.81
CA ALA A 21 10.05 7.09 10.96
C ALA A 21 9.67 7.08 9.48
N TYR A 22 8.54 7.70 9.12
CA TYR A 22 8.05 7.72 7.74
C TYR A 22 9.13 8.18 6.76
N ASP A 23 9.84 9.28 7.04
CA ASP A 23 10.85 9.90 6.18
C ASP A 23 12.20 9.17 6.16
N VAL A 24 12.60 8.53 7.26
CA VAL A 24 13.91 7.88 7.39
C VAL A 24 13.93 6.40 7.00
N TYR A 25 12.80 5.68 7.12
CA TYR A 25 12.74 4.27 6.75
C TYR A 25 12.81 4.10 5.24
N LYS A 26 13.77 3.29 4.77
CA LYS A 26 14.03 3.06 3.34
C LYS A 26 13.72 1.63 2.97
N VAL A 27 12.79 1.45 2.03
CA VAL A 27 12.56 0.16 1.39
C VAL A 27 13.49 0.08 0.19
N ASN A 28 14.46 -0.83 0.24
CA ASN A 28 15.32 -1.14 -0.91
C ASN A 28 14.57 -2.13 -1.83
N PRO A 29 14.28 -1.78 -3.10
CA PRO A 29 13.55 -2.67 -4.01
C PRO A 29 14.33 -3.95 -4.30
N LYS A 30 13.70 -5.09 -4.04
CA LYS A 30 14.18 -6.44 -4.39
C LYS A 30 13.29 -7.15 -5.40
N ALA A 31 12.14 -6.55 -5.71
CA ALA A 31 11.13 -7.09 -6.60
C ALA A 31 10.31 -5.94 -7.24
N PRO A 32 9.63 -6.17 -8.38
CA PRO A 32 8.81 -5.14 -9.02
C PRO A 32 7.50 -4.82 -8.28
N TYR A 33 7.01 -5.74 -7.45
CA TYR A 33 5.77 -5.59 -6.69
C TYR A 33 6.07 -5.53 -5.20
N LEU A 34 5.56 -4.51 -4.53
CA LEU A 34 5.62 -4.38 -3.06
C LEU A 34 4.25 -4.71 -2.48
N ALA A 35 4.22 -5.53 -1.43
CA ALA A 35 3.03 -5.77 -0.64
C ALA A 35 3.26 -5.28 0.80
N LEU A 36 2.50 -4.26 1.19
CA LEU A 36 2.45 -3.69 2.53
C LEU A 36 1.20 -4.26 3.22
N LEU A 37 1.38 -5.17 4.17
CA LEU A 37 0.33 -6.07 4.64
C LEU A 37 -0.22 -5.75 6.04
N GLY A 38 -0.29 -4.47 6.38
CA GLY A 38 -0.88 -3.96 7.62
C GLY A 38 0.15 -3.39 8.59
N ASP A 39 -0.34 -2.55 9.50
CA ASP A 39 0.43 -1.92 10.58
C ASP A 39 1.69 -1.21 10.06
N ILE A 40 1.52 -0.48 8.96
CA ILE A 40 2.57 0.36 8.36
C ILE A 40 2.65 1.69 9.10
N GLY A 41 1.50 2.28 9.40
CA GLY A 41 1.38 3.46 10.24
C GLY A 41 0.02 4.12 10.16
N TYR A 42 -0.14 5.22 10.89
CA TYR A 42 -1.43 5.90 11.01
C TYR A 42 -1.82 6.60 9.70
N VAL A 43 -3.02 6.33 9.18
CA VAL A 43 -3.56 7.02 8.01
C VAL A 43 -3.81 8.50 8.27
N LYS A 44 -4.02 8.87 9.54
CA LYS A 44 -4.13 10.25 9.97
C LYS A 44 -2.85 11.06 9.71
N ASP A 45 -1.69 10.39 9.68
CA ASP A 45 -0.41 11.05 9.51
C ASP A 45 -0.12 11.27 8.03
N GLU A 46 0.10 12.53 7.63
CA GLU A 46 0.50 12.87 6.26
C GLU A 46 1.80 12.16 5.83
N GLY A 47 2.68 11.87 6.80
CA GLY A 47 3.91 11.11 6.62
C GLY A 47 3.69 9.73 5.98
N LEU A 48 2.59 9.05 6.29
CA LEU A 48 2.27 7.76 5.65
C LEU A 48 2.10 7.92 4.14
N PHE A 49 1.40 8.96 3.69
CA PHE A 49 1.19 9.20 2.27
C PHE A 49 2.47 9.60 1.53
N HIS A 50 3.36 10.35 2.19
CA HIS A 50 4.71 10.62 1.66
C HIS A 50 5.56 9.34 1.58
N PHE A 51 5.42 8.43 2.54
CA PHE A 51 6.06 7.12 2.50
C PHE A 51 5.52 6.27 1.34
N LEU A 52 4.19 6.18 1.17
CA LEU A 52 3.56 5.44 0.07
C LEU A 52 3.94 6.01 -1.30
N CYS A 53 3.98 7.35 -1.44
CA CYS A 53 4.38 8.01 -2.69
C CYS A 53 5.80 7.59 -3.12
N ARG A 54 6.76 7.57 -2.20
CA ARG A 54 8.12 7.09 -2.48
C ARG A 54 8.17 5.62 -2.87
N GLN A 55 7.27 4.79 -2.36
CA GLN A 55 7.20 3.39 -2.81
C GLN A 55 6.67 3.33 -4.25
N LEU A 56 5.68 4.15 -4.59
CA LEU A 56 5.14 4.21 -5.95
C LEU A 56 6.18 4.75 -6.95
N GLU A 57 7.17 5.53 -6.54
CA GLU A 57 8.30 5.92 -7.40
C GLU A 57 9.27 4.77 -7.70
N ASN A 58 9.32 3.74 -6.85
CA ASN A 58 10.32 2.67 -6.92
C ASN A 58 9.76 1.29 -7.31
N PHE A 59 8.45 1.10 -7.20
CA PHE A 59 7.76 -0.17 -7.47
C PHE A 59 6.71 -0.01 -8.55
N ARG A 60 6.51 -1.04 -9.38
CA ARG A 60 5.48 -1.03 -10.44
C ARG A 60 4.07 -1.06 -9.85
N ILE A 61 3.88 -1.86 -8.81
CA ILE A 61 2.62 -1.93 -8.05
C ILE A 61 2.96 -1.99 -6.56
N VAL A 62 2.27 -1.19 -5.78
CA VAL A 62 2.24 -1.28 -4.32
C VAL A 62 0.85 -1.78 -3.92
N PHE A 63 0.80 -2.96 -3.31
CA PHE A 63 -0.40 -3.50 -2.68
C PHE A 63 -0.43 -3.07 -1.22
N LEU A 64 -1.60 -2.62 -0.74
CA LEU A 64 -1.78 -2.15 0.62
C LEU A 64 -2.98 -2.86 1.27
N VAL A 65 -2.73 -3.59 2.36
CA VAL A 65 -3.75 -4.02 3.32
C VAL A 65 -3.64 -3.09 4.52
N LEU A 66 -4.76 -2.59 5.03
CA LEU A 66 -4.76 -1.79 6.26
C LEU A 66 -4.75 -2.75 7.47
N GLY A 67 -3.85 -2.54 8.41
CA GLY A 67 -3.89 -3.16 9.74
C GLY A 67 -4.71 -2.31 10.70
N ASN A 68 -4.82 -2.72 11.96
CA ASN A 68 -5.62 -1.96 12.92
C ASN A 68 -5.01 -0.60 13.26
N HIS A 69 -3.69 -0.45 13.13
CA HIS A 69 -3.00 0.80 13.41
C HIS A 69 -3.37 1.90 12.41
N GLU A 70 -3.64 1.56 11.15
CA GLU A 70 -4.03 2.54 10.13
C GLU A 70 -5.23 3.40 10.57
N ALA A 71 -6.18 2.83 11.31
CA ALA A 71 -7.37 3.54 11.79
C ALA A 71 -7.22 4.24 13.14
N TYR A 72 -6.06 4.15 13.80
CA TYR A 72 -5.86 4.79 15.10
C TYR A 72 -5.98 6.33 14.96
N HIS A 73 -6.55 6.95 16.00
CA HIS A 73 -6.87 8.38 16.04
C HIS A 73 -7.83 8.88 14.94
N SER A 74 -8.50 7.96 14.24
CA SER A 74 -9.55 8.17 13.25
C SER A 74 -10.64 7.09 13.39
N SER A 75 -11.52 6.99 12.40
CA SER A 75 -12.52 5.93 12.27
C SER A 75 -12.28 5.14 10.99
N TRP A 76 -12.77 3.90 10.91
CA TRP A 76 -12.66 3.07 9.71
C TRP A 76 -13.20 3.75 8.43
N PRO A 77 -14.38 4.40 8.45
CA PRO A 77 -14.86 5.12 7.27
C PRO A 77 -13.92 6.24 6.82
N GLU A 78 -13.44 7.07 7.75
CA GLU A 78 -12.51 8.17 7.45
C GLU A 78 -11.16 7.64 6.92
N THR A 79 -10.62 6.61 7.57
CA THR A 79 -9.38 5.93 7.19
C THR A 79 -9.47 5.40 5.76
N LYS A 80 -10.54 4.65 5.45
CA LYS A 80 -10.76 4.13 4.09
C LYS A 80 -10.99 5.25 3.09
N SER A 81 -11.69 6.33 3.46
CA SER A 81 -11.89 7.49 2.61
C SER A 81 -10.56 8.15 2.23
N ALA A 82 -9.70 8.43 3.22
CA ALA A 82 -8.41 9.09 3.01
C ALA A 82 -7.48 8.26 2.11
N VAL A 83 -7.40 6.94 2.32
CA VAL A 83 -6.57 6.06 1.47
C VAL A 83 -7.11 5.98 0.03
N ASN A 84 -8.44 5.97 -0.15
CA ASN A 84 -9.06 5.99 -1.48
C ASN A 84 -8.89 7.33 -2.20
N GLU A 85 -8.94 8.45 -1.47
CA GLU A 85 -8.65 9.79 -2.00
C GLU A 85 -7.20 9.88 -2.47
N PHE A 86 -6.26 9.40 -1.64
CA PHE A 86 -4.85 9.31 -2.03
C PHE A 86 -4.65 8.46 -3.30
N LYS A 87 -5.26 7.27 -3.35
CA LYS A 87 -5.23 6.41 -4.55
C LYS A 87 -5.76 7.15 -5.79
N SER A 88 -6.88 7.86 -5.67
CA SER A 88 -7.49 8.61 -6.77
C SER A 88 -6.58 9.73 -7.28
N ARG A 89 -5.89 10.42 -6.36
CA ARG A 89 -4.88 11.43 -6.69
C ARG A 89 -3.71 10.83 -7.47
N ILE A 90 -3.16 9.70 -7.00
CA ILE A 90 -2.08 8.99 -7.71
C ILE A 90 -2.52 8.55 -9.10
N ASP A 91 -3.71 7.96 -9.24
CA ASP A 91 -4.24 7.52 -10.53
C ASP A 91 -4.40 8.70 -11.51
N GLY A 92 -4.84 9.88 -11.02
CA GLY A 92 -4.91 11.11 -11.80
C GLY A 92 -3.54 11.63 -12.26
N THR A 93 -2.53 11.57 -11.38
CA THR A 93 -1.15 11.97 -11.72
C THR A 93 -0.48 11.02 -12.72
N ARG A 94 -0.76 9.71 -12.64
CA ARG A 94 -0.24 8.73 -13.61
C ARG A 94 -0.72 8.99 -15.03
N GLY A 95 -1.94 9.51 -15.18
CA GLY A 95 -2.48 9.91 -16.48
C GLY A 95 -1.73 11.08 -17.13
N SER A 96 -1.02 11.90 -16.34
CA SER A 96 -0.23 13.03 -16.82
C SER A 96 1.29 12.79 -16.81
N SER A 97 1.78 11.80 -16.05
CA SER A 97 3.19 11.40 -15.98
C SER A 97 3.30 9.89 -15.77
N GLU A 98 3.84 9.15 -16.74
CA GLU A 98 3.96 7.67 -16.69
C GLU A 98 4.95 7.13 -15.62
N THR A 99 5.51 8.00 -14.77
CA THR A 99 6.63 7.65 -13.89
C THR A 99 6.24 6.95 -12.59
N LEU A 100 4.99 7.09 -12.13
CA LEU A 100 4.54 6.47 -10.88
C LEU A 100 3.95 5.07 -11.09
N GLY A 101 4.25 4.18 -10.14
CA GLY A 101 3.61 2.89 -9.98
C GLY A 101 2.14 2.98 -9.58
N LYS A 102 1.45 1.84 -9.59
CA LYS A 102 0.03 1.74 -9.24
C LYS A 102 -0.17 1.38 -7.77
N LEU A 103 -1.08 2.07 -7.09
CA LEU A 103 -1.54 1.67 -5.76
C LEU A 103 -2.78 0.76 -5.87
N VAL A 104 -2.73 -0.40 -5.23
CA VAL A 104 -3.86 -1.34 -5.13
C VAL A 104 -4.19 -1.54 -3.65
N ILE A 105 -5.33 -1.01 -3.23
CA ILE A 105 -5.85 -1.25 -1.88
C ILE A 105 -6.51 -2.62 -1.88
N LEU A 106 -6.13 -3.47 -0.94
CA LEU A 106 -6.60 -4.84 -0.78
C LEU A 106 -7.67 -4.91 0.32
N ASP A 107 -8.85 -4.36 0.02
CA ASP A 107 -10.04 -4.41 0.88
C ASP A 107 -11.20 -5.05 0.09
N GLN A 108 -11.39 -6.37 0.26
CA GLN A 108 -12.28 -7.21 -0.56
C GLN A 108 -12.02 -7.07 -2.07
N THR A 109 -10.74 -6.94 -2.44
CA THR A 109 -10.32 -6.60 -3.80
C THR A 109 -9.65 -7.78 -4.49
N ARG A 110 -10.03 -7.97 -5.77
CA ARG A 110 -9.36 -8.86 -6.72
C ARG A 110 -8.51 -8.03 -7.68
N TYR A 111 -7.25 -8.43 -7.86
CA TYR A 111 -6.34 -7.82 -8.83
C TYR A 111 -5.64 -8.88 -9.68
N ASP A 112 -5.91 -8.88 -10.98
CA ASP A 112 -5.26 -9.78 -11.92
C ASP A 112 -3.97 -9.14 -12.46
N ILE A 113 -2.80 -9.65 -12.07
CA ILE A 113 -1.49 -9.15 -12.53
C ILE A 113 -1.19 -9.69 -13.93
N LEU A 114 -1.45 -10.98 -14.12
CA LEU A 114 -1.31 -11.72 -15.37
C LEU A 114 -2.51 -12.68 -15.50
N PRO A 115 -2.83 -13.20 -16.70
CA PRO A 115 -3.95 -14.11 -16.89
C PRO A 115 -3.96 -15.35 -15.99
N ARG A 116 -2.80 -15.73 -15.43
CA ARG A 116 -2.64 -16.89 -14.53
C ARG A 116 -2.36 -16.51 -13.08
N ILE A 117 -2.21 -15.22 -12.75
CA ILE A 117 -1.79 -14.76 -11.42
C ILE A 117 -2.74 -13.65 -10.96
N THR A 118 -3.48 -13.98 -9.91
CA THR A 118 -4.43 -13.10 -9.24
C THR A 118 -3.97 -12.87 -7.81
N VAL A 119 -4.02 -11.61 -7.36
CA VAL A 119 -3.90 -11.23 -5.96
C VAL A 119 -5.29 -10.97 -5.42
N LEU A 120 -5.65 -11.66 -4.35
CA LEU A 120 -6.87 -11.42 -3.58
C LEU A 120 -6.45 -10.89 -2.21
N GLY A 121 -7.11 -9.86 -1.72
CA GLY A 121 -6.82 -9.35 -0.40
C GLY A 121 -7.99 -8.62 0.23
N CYS A 122 -8.03 -8.67 1.55
CA CYS A 122 -9.10 -8.12 2.35
C CYS A 122 -8.52 -7.57 3.65
N THR A 123 -8.98 -6.40 4.05
CA THR A 123 -8.72 -5.90 5.40
C THR A 123 -9.59 -6.69 6.37
N LEU A 124 -8.97 -7.51 7.21
CA LEU A 124 -9.69 -8.37 8.15
C LEU A 124 -10.02 -7.58 9.42
N PHE A 125 -11.31 -7.41 9.69
CA PHE A 125 -11.81 -7.06 11.02
C PHE A 125 -12.47 -8.29 11.61
N SER A 126 -11.73 -9.09 12.36
CA SER A 126 -12.38 -10.04 13.24
C SER A 126 -12.95 -9.25 14.42
N ARG A 127 -14.27 -9.32 14.61
CA ARG A 127 -14.87 -9.06 15.92
C ARG A 127 -14.48 -10.25 16.81
N VAL A 128 -13.23 -10.28 17.26
CA VAL A 128 -12.81 -11.27 18.26
C VAL A 128 -13.47 -10.84 19.57
N ALA A 129 -14.47 -11.60 19.97
CA ALA A 129 -15.23 -11.40 21.20
C ALA A 129 -14.41 -11.79 22.43
#